data_AF-A0A6G0R4K0-F1
#
_entry.id   AF-A0A6G0R4K0-F1
#
_cell.length_a   1.000
_cell.length_b   1.000
_cell.length_c   1.000
_cell.angle_alpha   90.00
_cell.angle_beta   90.00
_cell.angle_gamma   90.00
#
_symmetry.space_group_name_H-M   'P 1'
#
loop_
_entity.id
_entity.type
_entity.pdbx_description
1 polymer ?
#
loop_
_entity_poly.entity_id
_entity_poly.type
_entity_poly.pdbx_seq_one_letter_code
_entity_poly.pdbx_strand_id
1 'polypeptide(L)' 'MNQQRYLQQRGQPRREFTPRPGTECHYCGGSGHFARFCELKAADLNPSGVSASASMGEAATDESGNGQRA' A
#
# COMPACT_ATOMS: atom_id res chain seq x y z
N MET A 1 15.61 22.22 9.58
CA MET A 1 14.23 22.02 9.08
C MET A 1 13.97 20.55 8.73
N ASN A 2 13.44 19.79 9.69
CA ASN A 2 12.98 18.40 9.51
C ASN A 2 11.70 18.31 8.66
N GLN A 3 10.84 19.35 8.69
CA GLN A 3 9.61 19.43 7.90
C GLN A 3 9.90 19.39 6.39
N GLN A 4 10.85 20.20 5.91
CA GLN A 4 11.25 20.22 4.49
C GLN A 4 11.82 18.87 4.04
N ARG A 5 12.60 18.20 4.89
CA ARG A 5 13.14 16.85 4.62
C ARG A 5 12.04 15.78 4.51
N TYR A 6 10.97 15.91 5.29
CA TYR A 6 9.85 14.98 5.25
C TYR A 6 9.02 15.17 3.97
N LEU A 7 8.74 16.42 3.59
CA LEU A 7 8.03 16.73 2.34
C LEU A 7 8.78 16.20 1.11
N GLN A 8 10.11 16.28 1.09
CA GLN A 8 10.95 15.74 0.02
C GLN A 8 10.87 14.20 -0.10
N GLN A 9 10.59 13.48 1.00
CA GLN A 9 10.58 12.01 1.04
C GLN A 9 9.21 11.41 0.69
N ARG A 10 8.14 12.18 0.80
CA ARG A 10 6.76 11.71 0.54
C ARG A 10 6.49 11.37 -0.93
N GLY A 11 7.32 11.85 -1.86
CA GLY A 11 7.20 11.56 -3.30
C GLY A 11 8.03 10.35 -3.78
N GLN A 12 8.70 9.62 -2.88
CA GLN A 12 9.48 8.47 -3.28
C GLN A 12 8.56 7.30 -3.61
N PRO A 13 8.68 6.67 -4.80
CA PRO A 13 7.92 5.48 -5.11
C PRO A 13 8.23 4.44 -4.05
N ARG A 14 7.18 3.88 -3.45
CA ARG A 14 7.33 2.80 -2.47
C ARG A 14 8.19 1.73 -3.13
N ARG A 15 9.34 1.44 -2.52
CA ARG A 15 10.31 0.47 -3.04
C ARG A 15 9.56 -0.76 -3.55
N GLU A 16 9.81 -1.09 -4.80
CA GLU A 16 9.18 -2.24 -5.45
C GLU A 16 9.41 -3.47 -4.58
N PHE A 17 8.32 -4.16 -4.31
CA PHE A 17 8.31 -5.21 -3.33
C PHE A 17 8.66 -6.51 -4.02
N THR A 18 9.95 -6.76 -4.22
CA THR A 18 10.42 -8.06 -4.70
C THR A 18 10.52 -9.03 -3.51
N PRO A 19 9.64 -10.04 -3.41
CA PRO A 19 9.76 -11.04 -2.36
C PRO A 19 11.05 -11.83 -2.56
N ARG A 20 11.83 -11.98 -1.48
CA ARG A 20 13.07 -12.77 -1.50
C ARG A 20 12.73 -14.25 -1.68
N PRO A 21 13.62 -15.06 -2.29
CA PRO A 21 13.48 -16.51 -2.27
C PRO A 21 13.44 -16.98 -0.81
N GLY A 22 12.38 -17.72 -0.45
CA GLY A 22 12.07 -18.10 0.94
C GLY A 22 11.01 -17.22 1.64
N THR A 23 10.43 -16.24 0.95
CA THR A 23 9.24 -15.55 1.46
C THR A 23 8.07 -16.52 1.54
N GLU A 24 7.63 -16.81 2.77
CA GLU A 24 6.46 -17.62 3.07
C GLU A 24 5.30 -16.75 3.58
N CYS A 25 4.09 -17.18 3.25
CA CYS A 25 2.87 -16.58 3.70
C CYS A 25 2.46 -17.20 5.03
N HIS A 26 2.52 -16.44 6.11
CA HIS A 26 2.07 -16.89 7.44
C HIS A 26 0.55 -17.10 7.57
N TYR A 27 -0.23 -16.84 6.52
CA TYR A 27 -1.67 -17.09 6.51
C TYR A 27 -2.02 -18.46 5.92
N CYS A 28 -1.51 -18.74 4.71
CA CYS A 28 -1.83 -19.98 3.98
C CYS A 28 -0.67 -20.98 3.91
N GLY A 29 0.54 -20.60 4.32
CA GLY A 29 1.75 -21.42 4.21
C GLY A 29 2.39 -21.45 2.81
N GLY A 30 1.82 -20.75 1.81
CA GLY A 30 2.38 -20.68 0.46
C GLY A 30 3.63 -19.81 0.35
N SER A 31 4.46 -20.01 -0.67
CA SER A 31 5.66 -19.19 -0.92
C SER A 31 5.45 -18.16 -2.03
N GLY A 32 6.34 -17.17 -2.11
CA GLY A 32 6.33 -16.15 -3.17
C GLY A 32 5.45 -14.93 -2.90
N HIS A 33 4.74 -14.89 -1.76
CA HIS A 33 3.98 -13.72 -1.32
C HIS A 33 3.94 -13.65 0.21
N PHE A 34 3.66 -12.46 0.75
CA PHE A 34 3.45 -12.27 2.18
C PHE A 34 1.95 -12.35 2.51
N ALA A 35 1.60 -12.61 3.77
CA ALA A 35 0.21 -12.66 4.22
C ALA A 35 -0.65 -11.45 3.82
N ARG A 36 -0.04 -10.25 3.72
CA ARG A 36 -0.72 -9.02 3.27
C ARG A 36 -1.18 -9.06 1.81
N PHE A 37 -0.56 -9.89 0.98
CA PHE A 37 -0.85 -10.12 -0.43
C PHE A 37 -1.41 -11.54 -0.66
N CYS A 38 -1.83 -12.23 0.40
CA CYS A 38 -2.42 -13.56 0.27
C CYS A 38 -3.82 -13.44 -0.32
N GLU A 39 -4.07 -14.14 -1.43
CA GLU A 39 -5.35 -14.11 -2.14
C GLU A 39 -6.49 -14.68 -1.30
N LEU A 40 -6.22 -15.73 -0.52
CA LEU A 40 -7.20 -16.30 0.42
C LEU A 40 -7.61 -15.24 1.43
N LYS A 41 -6.64 -14.64 2.13
CA LYS A 41 -6.89 -13.56 3.07
C LYS A 41 -7.60 -12.37 2.42
N ALA A 42 -7.30 -12.05 1.16
CA ALA A 42 -8.00 -11.00 0.42
C ALA A 42 -9.46 -11.36 0.14
N ALA A 43 -9.76 -12.61 -0.20
CA ALA A 43 -11.12 -13.11 -0.38
C ALA A 43 -11.90 -13.14 0.95
N ASP A 44 -11.29 -13.59 2.04
CA ASP A 44 -11.91 -13.62 3.37
C ASP A 44 -12.22 -12.22 3.91
N LEU A 45 -11.35 -11.24 3.62
CA LEU A 45 -11.54 -9.86 4.03
C LEU A 45 -12.49 -9.09 3.10
N ASN A 46 -12.94 -9.69 2.00
CA ASN A 46 -13.65 -8.97 0.96
C ASN A 46 -14.82 -9.76 0.34
N PRO A 47 -16.05 -9.60 0.84
CA PRO A 47 -17.23 -9.90 0.04
C PRO A 47 -17.57 -8.79 -0.99
N SER A 48 -17.00 -7.58 -0.92
CA SER A 48 -17.33 -6.45 -1.83
C SER A 48 -16.21 -5.39 -1.98
N GLY A 49 -15.38 -5.52 -3.02
CA GLY A 49 -14.74 -4.42 -3.76
C GLY A 49 -13.78 -3.44 -3.07
N VAL A 50 -12.48 -3.75 -3.08
CA VAL A 50 -11.45 -2.74 -3.39
C VAL A 50 -10.26 -3.44 -4.07
N SER A 51 -10.36 -3.55 -5.39
CA SER A 51 -9.21 -3.89 -6.22
C SER A 51 -8.25 -2.71 -6.15
N ALA A 52 -7.16 -2.85 -5.40
CA ALA A 52 -6.02 -1.95 -5.50
C ALA A 52 -5.27 -2.28 -6.81
N SER A 53 -5.93 -2.07 -7.95
CA SER A 53 -5.26 -1.97 -9.22
C SER A 53 -4.41 -0.70 -9.17
N ALA A 54 -3.10 -0.91 -9.22
CA ALA A 54 -2.15 0.15 -9.47
C ALA A 54 -2.50 0.83 -10.79
N SER A 55 -3.23 1.95 -10.70
CA SER A 55 -3.43 2.89 -11.80
C SER A 55 -2.51 4.08 -11.56
N MET A 56 -1.39 4.11 -12.28
CA MET A 56 -0.73 5.37 -12.58
C MET A 56 -1.64 6.14 -13.53
N GLY A 57 -2.04 7.36 -13.15
CA GLY A 57 -2.67 8.32 -14.05
C GLY A 57 -3.66 9.26 -13.38
N GLU A 58 -3.42 10.56 -13.59
CA GLU A 58 -4.39 11.67 -13.60
C GLU A 58 -4.62 12.52 -12.35
N ALA A 59 -4.09 13.74 -12.50
CA ALA A 59 -4.78 15.02 -12.40
C ALA A 59 -5.22 15.53 -11.02
N ALA A 60 -4.67 16.70 -10.71
CA ALA A 60 -5.09 17.61 -9.66
C ALA A 60 -6.62 17.71 -9.54
N THR A 61 -7.14 17.52 -8.33
CA THR A 61 -8.21 18.37 -7.84
C THR A 61 -7.85 18.89 -6.46
N ASP A 62 -8.16 20.15 -6.32
CA ASP A 62 -7.86 21.11 -5.27
C ASP A 62 -8.71 20.87 -4.01
N GLU A 63 -8.30 21.57 -2.96
CA GLU A 63 -9.14 22.06 -1.86
C GLU A 63 -9.37 21.21 -0.59
N SER A 64 -9.12 21.91 0.52
CA SER A 64 -9.76 21.77 1.84
C SER A 64 -9.35 20.62 2.76
N GLY A 65 -8.27 20.90 3.52
CA GLY A 65 -8.35 21.02 4.98
C GLY A 65 -8.69 19.77 5.80
N ASN A 66 -7.68 19.18 6.44
CA ASN A 66 -7.88 18.45 7.69
C ASN A 66 -7.21 19.21 8.84
N GLY A 67 -7.80 20.35 9.19
CA GLY A 67 -7.61 20.96 10.49
C GLY A 67 -8.67 20.42 11.42
N GLN A 68 -8.25 19.66 12.44
CA GLN A 68 -8.87 19.52 13.77
C GLN A 68 -8.38 18.21 14.42
N ARG A 69 -7.32 18.31 15.22
CA ARG A 69 -7.22 17.53 16.46
C ARG A 69 -6.83 18.51 17.56
N ALA A 70 -7.77 18.64 18.49
CA ALA A 70 -7.79 19.55 19.63
C ALA A 70 -6.63 19.28 20.60
#